data_AF-A0A0L8JNJ8-F1
#
_entry.id   AF-A0A0L8JNJ8-F1
#
_cell.length_a   1.000
_cell.length_b   1.000
_cell.length_c   1.000
_cell.angle_alpha   90.00
_cell.angle_beta   90.00
_cell.angle_gamma   90.00
#
_symmetry.space_group_name_H-M   'P 1'
#
loop_
_entity.id
_entity.type
_entity.pdbx_description
1 polymer ?
#
loop_
_entity_poly.entity_id
_entity_poly.type
_entity_poly.pdbx_seq_one_letter_code
_entity_poly.pdbx_strand_id
1 'polypeptide(L)'
;MPAQPSPAPAAAPPAGRGAWAVGRERLRVAATTEPGRLQILGAVLALLVVAFGAVSALEVSDRASAADDVVGRSQPLSADAAAIYRSLADADTTAAAGFLAGTLEPAESRTRYTRDITTASRLLVKAAANTDGSSESAREIATLNEQLPRYTGLVERARAANRQGLPLGGAYLRYANQQMAGTLLPAAERLYAAETVRLQRDDESARTWPFLSLALGLLALAVLGWAQRRNYARTNRVFNHGLLAATAATSVVLLWLVGAHTVARGGLESARLHGQESLQVLNTARISSLTARANENLTLVARGAVLTEDGKNDKYEAEYTASMAALADALATARERADDDAGRGPVDESAEHAAEWRERHKDARAKDEAGDYEGALGRVIGAEQSTGRSFDQVDTGLERALAHEQTEFTRAAGDARDALTALPLGAAALGILGAAGALLGINRRLSEYR
;
A
#
# COMPACT_ATOMS: atom_id res chain seq x y z
N MET A 1 102.84 -21.68 -7.23
CA MET A 1 101.59 -21.91 -6.44
C MET A 1 100.41 -21.84 -7.40
N PRO A 2 99.60 -22.91 -7.52
CA PRO A 2 98.51 -22.96 -8.50
C PRO A 2 97.20 -22.37 -7.95
N ALA A 3 96.38 -21.87 -8.88
CA ALA A 3 95.13 -21.17 -8.66
C ALA A 3 94.02 -22.05 -8.08
N GLN A 4 93.22 -21.47 -7.17
CA GLN A 4 92.04 -22.10 -6.56
C GLN A 4 90.85 -22.15 -7.53
N PRO A 5 90.04 -23.23 -7.52
CA PRO A 5 88.82 -23.33 -8.33
C PRO A 5 87.62 -22.62 -7.66
N SER A 6 86.77 -22.01 -8.49
CA SER A 6 85.55 -21.28 -8.11
C SER A 6 84.48 -22.19 -7.46
N PRO A 7 83.66 -21.66 -6.52
CA PRO A 7 82.60 -22.43 -5.87
C PRO A 7 81.38 -22.63 -6.78
N ALA A 8 80.74 -23.79 -6.63
CA ALA A 8 79.51 -24.19 -7.32
C ALA A 8 78.30 -23.32 -6.91
N PRO A 9 77.29 -23.15 -7.80
CA PRO A 9 76.11 -22.34 -7.49
C PRO A 9 75.25 -22.98 -6.40
N ALA A 10 74.81 -22.17 -5.45
CA ALA A 10 73.93 -22.56 -4.36
C ALA A 10 72.57 -23.07 -4.87
N ALA A 11 72.11 -24.19 -4.32
CA ALA A 11 70.79 -24.76 -4.60
C ALA A 11 69.68 -23.78 -4.19
N ALA A 12 68.70 -23.57 -5.08
CA ALA A 12 67.50 -22.79 -4.79
C ALA A 12 66.65 -23.44 -3.67
N PRO A 13 66.02 -22.65 -2.79
CA PRO A 13 65.15 -23.19 -1.75
C PRO A 13 63.92 -23.87 -2.38
N PRO A 14 63.38 -24.95 -1.79
CA PRO A 14 62.19 -25.60 -2.33
C PRO A 14 61.01 -24.63 -2.32
N ALA A 15 60.24 -24.62 -3.42
CA ALA A 15 59.03 -23.83 -3.55
C ALA A 15 58.10 -24.08 -2.36
N GLY A 16 57.83 -23.02 -1.58
CA GLY A 16 56.93 -23.09 -0.44
C GLY A 16 55.56 -23.59 -0.87
N ARG A 17 55.08 -24.66 -0.23
CA ARG A 17 53.72 -25.19 -0.43
C ARG A 17 52.73 -24.05 -0.21
N GLY A 18 51.88 -23.77 -1.20
CA GLY A 18 50.89 -22.70 -1.10
C GLY A 18 50.02 -22.83 0.16
N ALA A 19 49.67 -21.69 0.79
CA ALA A 19 48.91 -21.63 2.04
C ALA A 19 47.63 -22.48 2.05
N TRP A 20 47.01 -22.67 0.88
CA TRP A 20 45.86 -23.55 0.66
C TRP A 20 46.16 -25.05 0.84
N ALA A 21 47.31 -25.53 0.37
CA ALA A 21 47.72 -26.92 0.53
C ALA A 21 48.06 -27.23 1.99
N VAL A 22 48.74 -26.31 2.66
CA VAL A 22 49.06 -26.40 4.10
C VAL A 22 47.78 -26.33 4.96
N GLY A 23 46.82 -25.48 4.59
CA GLY A 23 45.50 -25.41 5.24
C GLY A 23 44.71 -26.73 5.14
N ARG A 24 44.70 -27.35 3.95
CA ARG A 24 44.04 -28.66 3.72
C ARG A 24 44.70 -29.81 4.49
N GLU A 25 46.02 -29.80 4.59
CA GLU A 25 46.78 -30.84 5.30
C GLU A 25 46.61 -30.72 6.82
N ARG A 26 46.61 -29.49 7.38
CA ARG A 26 46.27 -29.23 8.78
C ARG A 26 44.83 -29.60 9.12
N LEU A 27 43.87 -29.33 8.23
CA LEU A 27 42.47 -29.78 8.39
C LEU A 27 42.35 -31.31 8.38
N ARG A 28 43.13 -32.01 7.54
CA ARG A 28 43.18 -33.49 7.51
C ARG A 28 43.76 -34.10 8.79
N VAL A 29 44.84 -33.53 9.33
CA VAL A 29 45.47 -34.00 10.58
C VAL A 29 44.63 -33.64 11.82
N ALA A 30 43.94 -32.50 11.79
CA ALA A 30 42.96 -32.15 12.83
C ALA A 30 41.74 -33.09 12.81
N ALA A 31 41.32 -33.59 11.65
CA ALA A 31 40.19 -34.52 11.55
C ALA A 31 40.46 -35.92 12.16
N THR A 32 41.73 -36.29 12.35
CA THR A 32 42.13 -37.60 12.91
C THR A 32 42.36 -37.58 14.42
N THR A 33 42.47 -36.41 15.07
CA THR A 33 42.70 -36.25 16.51
C THR A 33 41.46 -35.71 17.24
N GLU A 34 41.19 -36.16 18.47
CA GLU A 34 40.01 -35.68 19.25
C GLU A 34 39.96 -34.15 19.46
N PRO A 35 41.09 -33.45 19.74
CA PRO A 35 41.13 -32.00 19.84
C PRO A 35 40.78 -31.29 18.53
N GLY A 36 41.26 -31.80 17.38
CA GLY A 36 40.99 -31.20 16.08
C GLY A 36 39.54 -31.42 15.62
N ARG A 37 38.91 -32.54 15.97
CA ARG A 37 37.47 -32.77 15.74
C ARG A 37 36.58 -31.78 16.51
N LEU A 38 36.98 -31.39 17.73
CA LEU A 38 36.26 -30.36 18.51
C LEU A 38 36.42 -28.96 17.92
N GLN A 39 37.60 -28.63 17.38
CA GLN A 39 37.84 -27.36 16.67
C GLN A 39 36.99 -27.25 15.40
N ILE A 40 36.95 -28.31 14.58
CA ILE A 40 36.13 -28.33 13.36
C ILE A 40 34.65 -28.20 13.72
N LEU A 41 34.17 -28.93 14.73
CA LEU A 41 32.79 -28.83 15.19
C LEU A 41 32.44 -27.41 15.65
N GLY A 42 33.36 -26.76 16.37
CA GLY A 42 33.21 -25.38 16.80
C GLY A 42 33.16 -24.37 15.66
N ALA A 43 34.05 -24.53 14.68
CA ALA A 43 34.05 -23.71 13.48
C ALA A 43 32.76 -23.87 12.67
N VAL A 44 32.26 -25.10 12.52
CA VAL A 44 30.98 -25.39 11.84
C VAL A 44 29.81 -24.77 12.60
N LEU A 45 29.77 -24.89 13.93
CA LEU A 45 28.72 -24.29 14.75
C LEU A 45 28.75 -22.75 14.69
N ALA A 46 29.93 -22.15 14.80
CA ALA A 46 30.08 -20.71 14.67
C ALA A 46 29.64 -20.24 13.28
N LEU A 47 30.05 -20.95 12.22
CA LEU A 47 29.64 -20.65 10.85
C LEU A 47 28.12 -20.76 10.67
N LEU A 48 27.48 -21.80 11.21
CA LEU A 48 26.03 -21.99 11.13
C LEU A 48 25.27 -20.86 11.86
N VAL A 49 25.72 -20.46 13.05
CA VAL A 49 25.10 -19.36 13.81
C VAL A 49 25.28 -18.02 13.10
N VAL A 50 26.46 -17.76 12.52
CA VAL A 50 26.71 -16.55 11.72
C VAL A 50 25.87 -16.57 10.44
N ALA A 51 25.79 -17.70 9.75
CA ALA A 51 24.98 -17.84 8.53
C ALA A 51 23.50 -17.63 8.84
N PHE A 52 22.98 -18.21 9.92
CA PHE A 52 21.61 -17.98 10.40
C PHE A 52 21.38 -16.49 10.69
N GLY A 53 22.24 -15.85 11.49
CA GLY A 53 22.10 -14.42 11.82
C GLY A 53 22.17 -13.51 10.59
N ALA A 54 23.07 -13.78 9.65
CA ALA A 54 23.23 -13.01 8.42
C ALA A 54 22.03 -13.17 7.46
N VAL A 55 21.57 -14.41 7.23
CA VAL A 55 20.41 -14.69 6.38
C VAL A 55 19.14 -14.12 7.00
N SER A 56 18.97 -14.23 8.32
CA SER A 56 17.85 -13.60 9.03
C SER A 56 17.89 -12.09 8.96
N ALA A 57 19.06 -11.46 9.10
CA ALA A 57 19.16 -10.02 8.92
C ALA A 57 18.75 -9.57 7.51
N LEU A 58 19.16 -10.30 6.46
CA LEU A 58 18.79 -9.99 5.08
C LEU A 58 17.29 -10.21 4.81
N GLU A 59 16.77 -11.41 5.09
CA GLU A 59 15.36 -11.74 4.84
C GLU A 59 14.40 -10.84 5.61
N VAL A 60 14.74 -10.50 6.86
CA VAL A 60 13.92 -9.58 7.65
C VAL A 60 14.06 -8.15 7.14
N SER A 61 15.25 -7.70 6.74
CA SER A 61 15.45 -6.35 6.22
C SER A 61 14.60 -6.10 4.96
N ASP A 62 14.55 -7.07 4.05
CA ASP A 62 13.71 -6.97 2.85
C ASP A 62 12.23 -6.83 3.21
N ARG A 63 11.76 -7.60 4.20
CA ARG A 63 10.35 -7.57 4.66
C ARG A 63 10.02 -6.30 5.45
N ALA A 64 10.95 -5.83 6.27
CA ALA A 64 10.81 -4.57 6.99
C ALA A 64 10.74 -3.39 6.00
N SER A 65 11.55 -3.42 4.94
CA SER A 65 11.49 -2.43 3.85
C SER A 65 10.15 -2.52 3.11
N ALA A 66 9.67 -3.72 2.77
CA ALA A 66 8.37 -3.88 2.12
C ALA A 66 7.22 -3.37 2.99
N ALA A 67 7.23 -3.67 4.30
CA ALA A 67 6.24 -3.14 5.24
C ALA A 67 6.34 -1.61 5.40
N ASP A 68 7.54 -1.05 5.36
CA ASP A 68 7.72 0.41 5.37
C ASP A 68 7.22 1.06 4.07
N ASP A 69 7.43 0.43 2.91
CA ASP A 69 6.89 0.89 1.63
C ASP A 69 5.35 0.86 1.61
N VAL A 70 4.72 -0.16 2.20
CA VAL A 70 3.25 -0.22 2.37
C VAL A 70 2.72 1.03 3.09
N VAL A 71 3.32 1.38 4.24
CA VAL A 71 2.87 2.50 5.09
C VAL A 71 3.30 3.86 4.57
N GLY A 72 4.56 3.98 4.15
CA GLY A 72 5.20 5.25 3.83
C GLY A 72 5.03 5.70 2.38
N ARG A 73 4.65 4.79 1.47
CA ARG A 73 4.67 5.08 0.03
C ARG A 73 3.43 4.57 -0.71
N SER A 74 3.17 3.27 -0.66
CA SER A 74 2.19 2.61 -1.53
C SER A 74 0.76 2.88 -1.11
N GLN A 75 0.45 2.85 0.19
CA GLN A 75 -0.88 3.25 0.62
C GLN A 75 -1.12 4.76 0.40
N PRO A 76 -0.23 5.69 0.82
CA PRO A 76 -0.44 7.11 0.58
C PRO A 76 -0.66 7.45 -0.90
N LEU A 77 0.04 6.79 -1.82
CA LEU A 77 -0.15 7.01 -3.26
C LEU A 77 -1.48 6.45 -3.78
N SER A 78 -1.93 5.29 -3.30
CA SER A 78 -3.26 4.78 -3.61
C SER A 78 -4.36 5.72 -3.07
N ALA A 79 -4.22 6.23 -1.85
CA ALA A 79 -5.15 7.19 -1.27
C ALA A 79 -5.15 8.55 -1.99
N ASP A 80 -3.97 9.06 -2.37
CA ASP A 80 -3.84 10.27 -3.18
C ASP A 80 -4.50 10.09 -4.57
N ALA A 81 -4.32 8.92 -5.21
CA ALA A 81 -4.96 8.61 -6.49
C ALA A 81 -6.50 8.59 -6.39
N ALA A 82 -7.05 7.98 -5.34
CA ALA A 82 -8.48 8.06 -5.06
C ALA A 82 -8.94 9.51 -4.82
N ALA A 83 -8.16 10.31 -4.07
CA ALA A 83 -8.46 11.71 -3.82
C ALA A 83 -8.40 12.60 -5.08
N ILE A 84 -7.54 12.27 -6.07
CA ILE A 84 -7.55 12.92 -7.39
C ILE A 84 -8.89 12.68 -8.07
N TYR A 85 -9.33 11.42 -8.18
CA TYR A 85 -10.63 11.10 -8.76
C TYR A 85 -11.75 11.90 -8.10
N ARG A 86 -11.82 11.83 -6.76
CA ARG A 86 -12.86 12.51 -5.98
C ARG A 86 -12.89 14.01 -6.23
N SER A 87 -11.72 14.65 -6.20
CA SER A 87 -11.62 16.10 -6.43
C SER A 87 -12.06 16.48 -7.84
N LEU A 88 -11.72 15.68 -8.85
CA LEU A 88 -12.13 15.93 -10.23
C LEU A 88 -13.64 15.78 -10.43
N ALA A 89 -14.21 14.72 -9.87
CA ALA A 89 -15.64 14.46 -9.95
C ALA A 89 -16.45 15.49 -9.16
N ASP A 90 -16.03 15.86 -7.94
CA ASP A 90 -16.72 16.88 -7.14
C ASP A 90 -16.68 18.26 -7.81
N ALA A 91 -15.54 18.62 -8.41
CA ALA A 91 -15.42 19.83 -9.22
C ALA A 91 -16.45 19.85 -10.36
N ASP A 92 -16.62 18.74 -11.05
CA ASP A 92 -17.54 18.66 -12.19
C ASP A 92 -19.01 18.76 -11.79
N THR A 93 -19.39 18.06 -10.73
CA THR A 93 -20.75 18.20 -10.18
C THR A 93 -21.03 19.61 -9.67
N THR A 94 -20.05 20.24 -9.03
CA THR A 94 -20.14 21.62 -8.53
C THR A 94 -20.26 22.62 -9.68
N ALA A 95 -19.50 22.43 -10.76
CA ALA A 95 -19.59 23.28 -11.95
C ALA A 95 -20.97 23.16 -12.62
N ALA A 96 -21.52 21.95 -12.72
CA ALA A 96 -22.84 21.74 -13.28
C ALA A 96 -23.97 22.34 -12.43
N ALA A 97 -23.94 22.12 -11.11
CA ALA A 97 -24.91 22.73 -10.19
C ALA A 97 -24.82 24.27 -10.19
N GLY A 98 -23.60 24.81 -10.20
CA GLY A 98 -23.37 26.26 -10.27
C GLY A 98 -23.87 26.88 -11.58
N PHE A 99 -23.81 26.14 -12.69
CA PHE A 99 -24.38 26.57 -13.97
C PHE A 99 -25.91 26.58 -13.93
N LEU A 100 -26.52 25.57 -13.32
CA LEU A 100 -27.98 25.46 -13.16
C LEU A 100 -28.58 26.57 -12.28
N ALA A 101 -27.81 27.13 -11.35
CA ALA A 101 -28.23 28.25 -10.50
C ALA A 101 -28.48 29.57 -11.27
N GLY A 102 -28.18 29.62 -12.57
CA GLY A 102 -28.49 30.74 -13.46
C GLY A 102 -27.26 31.57 -13.82
N THR A 103 -27.49 32.81 -14.26
CA THR A 103 -26.44 33.68 -14.83
C THR A 103 -25.36 34.09 -13.81
N LEU A 104 -25.69 34.06 -12.51
CA LEU A 104 -24.79 34.32 -11.40
C LEU A 104 -24.60 33.03 -10.59
N GLU A 105 -23.47 32.37 -10.83
CA GLU A 105 -23.03 31.23 -10.02
C GLU A 105 -22.83 31.64 -8.55
N PRO A 106 -23.36 30.88 -7.58
CA PRO A 106 -23.12 31.13 -6.16
C PRO A 106 -21.63 31.14 -5.81
N ALA A 107 -21.22 32.07 -4.95
CA ALA A 107 -19.82 32.24 -4.55
C ALA A 107 -19.25 30.98 -3.86
N GLU A 108 -20.09 30.25 -3.14
CA GLU A 108 -19.73 29.00 -2.48
C GLU A 108 -19.40 27.90 -3.49
N SER A 109 -20.24 27.69 -4.52
CA SER A 109 -19.98 26.74 -5.61
C SER A 109 -18.67 27.05 -6.32
N ARG A 110 -18.41 28.33 -6.61
CA ARG A 110 -17.15 28.74 -7.23
C ARG A 110 -15.94 28.43 -6.34
N THR A 111 -16.06 28.68 -5.04
CA THR A 111 -15.00 28.39 -4.06
C THR A 111 -14.72 26.91 -3.95
N ARG A 112 -15.78 26.07 -3.90
CA ARG A 112 -15.67 24.60 -3.88
C ARG A 112 -14.97 24.10 -5.14
N TYR A 113 -15.46 24.47 -6.34
CA TYR A 113 -14.82 24.13 -7.61
C TYR A 113 -13.32 24.46 -7.65
N THR A 114 -12.95 25.69 -7.28
CA THR A 114 -11.54 26.11 -7.28
C THR A 114 -10.71 25.30 -6.30
N ARG A 115 -11.24 24.98 -5.11
CA ARG A 115 -10.57 24.14 -4.11
C ARG A 115 -10.29 22.75 -4.66
N ASP A 116 -11.27 22.15 -5.33
CA ASP A 116 -11.16 20.77 -5.80
C ASP A 116 -10.18 20.65 -6.97
N ILE A 117 -10.24 21.58 -7.93
CA ILE A 117 -9.25 21.66 -9.03
C ILE A 117 -7.84 21.90 -8.49
N THR A 118 -7.70 22.76 -7.48
CA THR A 118 -6.40 23.03 -6.83
C THR A 118 -5.88 21.78 -6.11
N THR A 119 -6.77 21.06 -5.44
CA THR A 119 -6.44 19.82 -4.71
C THR A 119 -6.02 18.73 -5.68
N ALA A 120 -6.79 18.49 -6.74
CA ALA A 120 -6.44 17.55 -7.80
C ALA A 120 -5.07 17.89 -8.41
N SER A 121 -4.83 19.16 -8.75
CA SER A 121 -3.55 19.61 -9.32
C SER A 121 -2.37 19.36 -8.37
N ARG A 122 -2.53 19.65 -7.07
CA ARG A 122 -1.50 19.40 -6.05
C ARG A 122 -1.20 17.91 -5.92
N LEU A 123 -2.23 17.08 -5.86
CA LEU A 123 -2.09 15.62 -5.76
C LEU A 123 -1.45 15.03 -7.01
N LEU A 124 -1.77 15.54 -8.20
CA LEU A 124 -1.11 15.14 -9.45
C LEU A 124 0.39 15.44 -9.45
N VAL A 125 0.79 16.60 -8.93
CA VAL A 125 2.22 16.95 -8.75
C VAL A 125 2.88 16.00 -7.75
N LYS A 126 2.22 15.72 -6.62
CA LYS A 126 2.72 14.78 -5.61
C LYS A 126 2.87 13.37 -6.18
N ALA A 127 1.87 12.88 -6.92
CA ALA A 127 1.92 11.58 -7.59
C ALA A 127 3.08 11.53 -8.59
N ALA A 128 3.19 12.53 -9.48
CA ALA A 128 4.27 12.61 -10.46
C ALA A 128 5.68 12.57 -9.82
N ALA A 129 5.87 13.20 -8.66
CA ALA A 129 7.14 13.22 -7.94
C ALA A 129 7.52 11.87 -7.31
N ASN A 130 6.55 10.97 -7.12
CA ASN A 130 6.73 9.68 -6.45
C ASN A 130 6.47 8.48 -7.37
N THR A 131 6.29 8.72 -8.67
CA THR A 131 6.00 7.70 -9.67
C THR A 131 7.17 7.57 -10.64
N ASP A 132 7.59 6.33 -10.92
CA ASP A 132 8.61 6.06 -11.93
C ASP A 132 8.09 6.41 -13.34
N GLY A 133 8.89 7.14 -14.13
CA GLY A 133 8.47 7.74 -15.39
C GLY A 133 8.04 6.77 -16.51
N SER A 134 8.32 5.47 -16.40
CA SER A 134 7.91 4.44 -17.37
C SER A 134 6.70 3.61 -16.94
N SER A 135 6.16 3.86 -15.73
CA SER A 135 5.05 3.12 -15.17
C SER A 135 3.71 3.41 -15.88
N GLU A 136 2.72 2.56 -15.64
CA GLU A 136 1.34 2.80 -16.05
C GLU A 136 0.77 4.07 -15.38
N SER A 137 1.03 4.24 -14.09
CA SER A 137 0.70 5.45 -13.33
C SER A 137 1.22 6.72 -14.00
N ALA A 138 2.46 6.72 -14.51
CA ALA A 138 3.03 7.88 -15.20
C ALA A 138 2.25 8.29 -16.46
N ARG A 139 1.72 7.32 -17.22
CA ARG A 139 0.89 7.59 -18.42
C ARG A 139 -0.45 8.22 -18.05
N GLU A 140 -1.09 7.72 -17.00
CA GLU A 140 -2.37 8.27 -16.54
C GLU A 140 -2.19 9.66 -15.92
N ILE A 141 -1.13 9.88 -15.13
CA ILE A 141 -0.76 11.19 -14.61
C ILE A 141 -0.49 12.18 -15.76
N ALA A 142 0.20 11.77 -16.82
CA ALA A 142 0.43 12.61 -17.99
C ALA A 142 -0.89 13.00 -18.68
N THR A 143 -1.80 12.02 -18.84
CA THR A 143 -3.14 12.26 -19.40
C THR A 143 -3.92 13.26 -18.55
N LEU A 144 -3.94 13.08 -17.23
CA LEU A 144 -4.62 13.99 -16.30
C LEU A 144 -4.04 15.41 -16.38
N ASN A 145 -2.71 15.54 -16.38
CA ASN A 145 -2.02 16.83 -16.48
C ASN A 145 -2.28 17.55 -17.81
N GLU A 146 -2.42 16.82 -18.92
CA GLU A 146 -2.72 17.42 -20.24
C GLU A 146 -4.19 17.85 -20.35
N GLN A 147 -5.11 17.04 -19.82
CA GLN A 147 -6.54 17.24 -20.05
C GLN A 147 -7.19 18.17 -19.02
N LEU A 148 -6.65 18.27 -17.80
CA LEU A 148 -7.21 19.12 -16.74
C LEU A 148 -7.25 20.62 -17.11
N PRO A 149 -6.19 21.21 -17.72
CA PRO A 149 -6.25 22.59 -18.20
C PRO A 149 -7.29 22.80 -19.32
N ARG A 150 -7.49 21.81 -20.18
CA ARG A 150 -8.50 21.89 -21.26
C ARG A 150 -9.92 21.88 -20.68
N TYR A 151 -10.17 20.99 -19.72
CA TYR A 151 -11.42 20.93 -18.97
C TYR A 151 -11.74 22.25 -18.26
N THR A 152 -10.81 22.76 -17.46
CA THR A 152 -11.00 24.02 -16.72
C THR A 152 -11.25 25.20 -17.67
N GLY A 153 -10.56 25.25 -18.80
CA GLY A 153 -10.80 26.25 -19.85
C GLY A 153 -12.21 26.19 -20.47
N LEU A 154 -12.78 25.00 -20.63
CA LEU A 154 -14.15 24.82 -21.11
C LEU A 154 -15.19 25.27 -20.09
N VAL A 155 -14.98 24.95 -18.80
CA VAL A 155 -15.85 25.41 -17.71
C VAL A 155 -15.86 26.94 -17.62
N GLU A 156 -14.70 27.58 -17.72
CA GLU A 156 -14.64 29.05 -17.71
C GLU A 156 -15.33 29.70 -18.92
N ARG A 157 -15.24 29.08 -20.12
CA ARG A 157 -16.00 29.51 -21.30
C ARG A 157 -17.51 29.34 -21.09
N ALA A 158 -17.93 28.23 -20.50
CA ALA A 158 -19.33 27.99 -20.15
C ALA A 158 -19.85 29.06 -19.20
N ARG A 159 -19.12 29.36 -18.11
CA ARG A 159 -19.43 30.42 -17.15
C ARG A 159 -19.51 31.80 -17.80
N ALA A 160 -18.55 32.13 -18.66
CA ALA A 160 -18.52 33.42 -19.35
C ALA A 160 -19.73 33.60 -20.29
N ALA A 161 -20.09 32.57 -21.04
CA ALA A 161 -21.27 32.57 -21.90
C ALA A 161 -22.57 32.61 -21.09
N ASN A 162 -22.64 31.88 -19.96
CA ASN A 162 -23.80 31.88 -19.07
C ASN A 162 -24.08 33.26 -18.47
N ARG A 163 -23.03 34.00 -18.05
CA ARG A 163 -23.14 35.39 -17.58
C ARG A 163 -23.72 36.34 -18.63
N GLN A 164 -23.55 36.02 -19.92
CA GLN A 164 -24.10 36.79 -21.03
C GLN A 164 -25.49 36.30 -21.47
N GLY A 165 -26.03 35.26 -20.85
CA GLY A 165 -27.30 34.64 -21.23
C GLY A 165 -27.24 33.89 -22.56
N LEU A 166 -26.05 33.52 -23.03
CA LEU A 166 -25.88 32.84 -24.31
C LEU A 166 -26.12 31.32 -24.17
N PRO A 167 -27.00 30.71 -25.00
CA PRO A 167 -27.25 29.27 -24.98
C PRO A 167 -26.00 28.39 -25.18
N LEU A 168 -24.96 28.96 -25.79
CA LEU A 168 -23.67 28.32 -26.01
C LEU A 168 -22.97 27.89 -24.71
N GLY A 169 -23.30 28.52 -23.57
CA GLY A 169 -22.76 28.13 -22.26
C GLY A 169 -23.05 26.67 -21.91
N GLY A 170 -24.27 26.21 -22.15
CA GLY A 170 -24.66 24.83 -21.88
C GLY A 170 -23.94 23.82 -22.79
N ALA A 171 -23.62 24.21 -24.03
CA ALA A 171 -22.85 23.35 -24.94
C ALA A 171 -21.40 23.20 -24.47
N TYR A 172 -20.74 24.27 -24.03
CA TYR A 172 -19.39 24.18 -23.46
C TYR A 172 -19.36 23.34 -22.18
N LEU A 173 -20.36 23.48 -21.31
CA LEU A 173 -20.45 22.68 -20.09
C LEU A 173 -20.64 21.19 -20.40
N ARG A 174 -21.55 20.83 -21.33
CA ARG A 174 -21.72 19.43 -21.75
C ARG A 174 -20.44 18.85 -22.34
N TYR A 175 -19.70 19.62 -23.14
CA TYR A 175 -18.42 19.17 -23.68
C TYR A 175 -17.34 19.03 -22.59
N ALA A 176 -17.32 19.93 -21.60
CA ALA A 176 -16.44 19.80 -20.43
C ALA A 176 -16.75 18.54 -19.63
N ASN A 177 -18.02 18.29 -19.34
CA ASN A 177 -18.46 17.08 -18.64
C ASN A 177 -18.14 15.81 -19.45
N GLN A 178 -18.33 15.82 -20.77
CA GLN A 178 -17.91 14.70 -21.63
C GLN A 178 -16.40 14.44 -21.53
N GLN A 179 -15.58 15.49 -21.47
CA GLN A 179 -14.14 15.38 -21.25
C GLN A 179 -13.81 14.81 -19.86
N MET A 180 -14.57 15.22 -18.84
CA MET A 180 -14.43 14.73 -17.48
C MET A 180 -14.77 13.22 -17.41
N ALA A 181 -15.98 12.85 -17.82
CA ALA A 181 -16.50 11.48 -17.76
C ALA A 181 -15.80 10.52 -18.72
N GLY A 182 -15.43 10.98 -19.93
CA GLY A 182 -14.84 10.14 -20.96
C GLY A 182 -13.32 10.04 -20.93
N THR A 183 -12.63 10.90 -20.18
CA THR A 183 -11.15 10.93 -20.20
C THR A 183 -10.53 11.13 -18.83
N LEU A 184 -10.88 12.19 -18.10
CA LEU A 184 -10.23 12.49 -16.82
C LEU A 184 -10.57 11.47 -15.73
N LEU A 185 -11.84 11.18 -15.50
CA LEU A 185 -12.26 10.21 -14.48
C LEU A 185 -11.77 8.79 -14.79
N PRO A 186 -11.89 8.27 -16.03
CA PRO A 186 -11.30 6.96 -16.38
C PRO A 186 -9.78 6.91 -16.22
N ALA A 187 -9.06 8.00 -16.50
CA ALA A 187 -7.61 8.06 -16.26
C ALA A 187 -7.28 8.04 -14.76
N ALA A 188 -8.03 8.78 -13.95
CA ALA A 188 -7.88 8.76 -12.49
C ALA A 188 -8.23 7.38 -11.88
N GLU A 189 -9.24 6.69 -12.43
CA GLU A 189 -9.61 5.34 -12.02
C GLU A 189 -8.50 4.33 -12.36
N ARG A 190 -7.94 4.38 -13.58
CA ARG A 190 -6.79 3.54 -13.96
C ARG A 190 -5.55 3.83 -13.12
N LEU A 191 -5.29 5.09 -12.79
CA LEU A 191 -4.23 5.47 -11.87
C LEU A 191 -4.46 4.83 -10.48
N TYR A 192 -5.66 4.94 -9.94
CA TYR A 192 -6.02 4.31 -8.67
C TYR A 192 -5.87 2.78 -8.69
N ALA A 193 -6.30 2.13 -9.78
CA ALA A 193 -6.15 0.69 -9.96
C ALA A 193 -4.67 0.26 -10.00
N ALA A 194 -3.83 1.01 -10.73
CA ALA A 194 -2.39 0.74 -10.82
C ALA A 194 -1.69 0.88 -9.46
N GLU A 195 -2.01 1.92 -8.69
CA GLU A 195 -1.45 2.12 -7.35
C GLU A 195 -1.94 1.06 -6.35
N THR A 196 -3.19 0.60 -6.49
CA THR A 196 -3.74 -0.47 -5.66
C THR A 196 -3.06 -1.81 -5.92
N VAL A 197 -2.76 -2.13 -7.19
CA VAL A 197 -1.98 -3.34 -7.55
C VAL A 197 -0.57 -3.26 -6.98
N ARG A 198 0.04 -2.08 -6.97
CA ARG A 198 1.37 -1.88 -6.38
C ARG A 198 1.35 -2.13 -4.86
N LEU A 199 0.37 -1.54 -4.17
CA LEU A 199 0.14 -1.78 -2.74
C LEU A 199 -0.03 -3.27 -2.42
N GLN A 200 -0.80 -4.00 -3.23
CA GLN A 200 -0.99 -5.44 -3.05
C GLN A 200 0.32 -6.24 -3.16
N ARG A 201 1.20 -5.88 -4.11
CA ARG A 201 2.51 -6.56 -4.26
C ARG A 201 3.43 -6.30 -3.07
N ASP A 202 3.47 -5.07 -2.56
CA ASP A 202 4.31 -4.72 -1.41
C ASP A 202 3.82 -5.42 -0.14
N ASP A 203 2.49 -5.49 0.05
CA ASP A 203 1.84 -6.26 1.13
C ASP A 203 2.16 -7.76 1.04
N GLU A 204 2.04 -8.38 -0.14
CA GLU A 204 2.36 -9.80 -0.33
C GLU A 204 3.84 -10.11 -0.04
N SER A 205 4.75 -9.22 -0.47
CA SER A 205 6.18 -9.35 -0.20
C SER A 205 6.47 -9.27 1.31
N ALA A 206 5.83 -8.33 2.01
CA ALA A 206 5.97 -8.15 3.45
C ALA A 206 5.43 -9.34 4.28
N ARG A 207 4.37 -10.01 3.82
CA ARG A 207 3.74 -11.16 4.53
C ARG A 207 4.39 -12.53 4.30
N THR A 208 5.34 -12.62 3.37
CA THR A 208 5.98 -13.90 3.01
C THR A 208 6.86 -14.42 4.15
N TRP A 209 6.77 -15.71 4.52
CA TRP A 209 7.59 -16.26 5.62
C TRP A 209 9.09 -16.36 5.26
N PRO A 210 10.03 -16.10 6.19
CA PRO A 210 11.47 -16.22 5.99
C PRO A 210 11.90 -17.69 6.12
N PHE A 211 11.50 -18.52 5.14
CA PHE A 211 11.69 -19.97 5.21
C PHE A 211 13.17 -20.38 5.32
N LEU A 212 14.08 -19.63 4.67
CA LEU A 212 15.51 -19.95 4.72
C LEU A 212 16.08 -19.72 6.12
N SER A 213 15.73 -18.59 6.75
CA SER A 213 16.08 -18.31 8.14
C SER A 213 15.53 -19.35 9.10
N LEU A 214 14.25 -19.72 8.97
CA LEU A 214 13.64 -20.73 9.83
C LEU A 214 14.36 -22.08 9.68
N ALA A 215 14.65 -22.51 8.46
CA ALA A 215 15.37 -23.74 8.20
C ALA A 215 16.79 -23.72 8.79
N LEU A 216 17.53 -22.62 8.60
CA LEU A 216 18.88 -22.45 9.17
C LEU A 216 18.89 -22.40 10.69
N GLY A 217 17.92 -21.72 11.30
CA GLY A 217 17.79 -21.64 12.76
C GLY A 217 17.47 -23.00 13.38
N LEU A 218 16.53 -23.75 12.79
CA LEU A 218 16.22 -25.12 13.22
C LEU A 218 17.40 -26.06 13.03
N LEU A 219 18.12 -25.95 11.91
CA LEU A 219 19.34 -26.71 11.66
C LEU A 219 20.42 -26.37 12.69
N ALA A 220 20.65 -25.10 13.00
CA ALA A 220 21.62 -24.66 14.00
C ALA A 220 21.27 -25.22 15.39
N LEU A 221 19.99 -25.18 15.80
CA LEU A 221 19.54 -25.78 17.06
C LEU A 221 19.72 -27.30 17.08
N ALA A 222 19.42 -27.99 15.98
CA ALA A 222 19.61 -29.44 15.87
C ALA A 222 21.09 -29.83 16.01
N VAL A 223 21.99 -29.11 15.35
CA VAL A 223 23.44 -29.36 15.42
C VAL A 223 23.99 -29.00 16.81
N LEU A 224 23.53 -27.90 17.43
CA LEU A 224 23.90 -27.52 18.80
C LEU A 224 23.43 -28.59 19.81
N GLY A 225 22.19 -29.05 19.72
CA GLY A 225 21.64 -30.10 20.58
C GLY A 225 22.37 -31.44 20.40
N TRP A 226 22.68 -31.81 19.16
CA TRP A 226 23.50 -32.99 18.87
C TRP A 226 24.91 -32.88 19.47
N ALA A 227 25.56 -31.71 19.33
CA ALA A 227 26.89 -31.46 19.89
C ALA A 227 26.89 -31.54 21.43
N GLN A 228 25.86 -30.99 22.08
CA GLN A 228 25.67 -31.10 23.53
C GLN A 228 25.42 -32.54 23.97
N ARG A 229 24.53 -33.28 23.31
CA ARG A 229 24.24 -34.70 23.61
C ARG A 229 25.47 -35.58 23.42
N ARG A 230 26.23 -35.37 22.35
CA ARG A 230 27.50 -36.08 22.09
C ARG A 230 28.52 -35.83 23.20
N ASN A 231 28.67 -34.57 23.62
CA ASN A 231 29.57 -34.21 24.72
C ASN A 231 29.14 -34.86 26.03
N TYR A 232 27.84 -34.82 26.36
CA TYR A 232 27.29 -35.47 27.54
C TYR A 232 27.56 -36.98 27.53
N ALA A 233 27.22 -37.67 26.43
CA ALA A 233 27.39 -39.12 26.30
C ALA A 233 28.85 -39.60 26.32
N ARG A 234 29.80 -38.77 25.87
CA ARG A 234 31.24 -39.14 25.85
C ARG A 234 32.02 -38.72 27.09
N THR A 235 31.60 -37.66 27.79
CA THR A 235 32.38 -37.08 28.90
C THR A 235 31.65 -37.04 30.24
N ASN A 236 30.38 -37.47 30.33
CA ASN A 236 29.57 -37.49 31.57
C ASN A 236 29.55 -36.17 32.37
N ARG A 237 29.92 -35.04 31.76
CA ARG A 237 29.95 -33.71 32.38
C ARG A 237 28.82 -32.83 31.84
N VAL A 238 28.25 -32.04 32.75
CA VAL A 238 26.84 -31.68 32.65
C VAL A 238 26.56 -30.57 31.62
N PHE A 239 27.33 -29.47 31.48
CA PHE A 239 27.06 -28.49 30.41
C PHE A 239 28.28 -27.61 30.02
N ASN A 240 28.43 -27.30 28.72
CA ASN A 240 29.36 -26.27 28.25
C ASN A 240 28.61 -24.93 28.18
N HIS A 241 28.99 -23.98 29.04
CA HIS A 241 28.37 -22.66 29.15
C HIS A 241 28.35 -21.89 27.82
N GLY A 242 29.37 -22.05 26.96
CA GLY A 242 29.41 -21.41 25.64
C GLY A 242 28.42 -22.02 24.63
N LEU A 243 28.25 -23.35 24.65
CA LEU A 243 27.23 -24.01 23.83
C LEU A 243 25.82 -23.68 24.32
N LEU A 244 25.62 -23.56 25.65
CA LEU A 244 24.34 -23.13 26.22
C LEU A 244 24.02 -21.69 25.82
N ALA A 245 25.00 -20.78 25.90
CA ALA A 245 24.83 -19.39 25.47
C ALA A 245 24.47 -19.31 23.97
N ALA A 246 25.13 -20.09 23.12
CA ALA A 246 24.82 -20.17 21.69
C ALA A 246 23.41 -20.75 21.44
N THR A 247 23.00 -21.81 22.14
CA THR A 247 21.64 -22.35 22.05
C THR A 247 20.61 -21.32 22.50
N ALA A 248 20.82 -20.66 23.64
CA ALA A 248 19.92 -19.64 24.14
C ALA A 248 19.80 -18.46 23.17
N ALA A 249 20.91 -17.95 22.64
CA ALA A 249 20.89 -16.87 21.65
C ALA A 249 20.13 -17.27 20.37
N THR A 250 20.43 -18.45 19.80
CA THR A 250 19.73 -18.95 18.61
C THR A 250 18.24 -19.16 18.87
N SER A 251 17.86 -19.71 20.03
CA SER A 251 16.45 -19.88 20.41
C SER A 251 15.74 -18.54 20.57
N VAL A 252 16.37 -17.55 21.20
CA VAL A 252 15.79 -16.20 21.34
C VAL A 252 15.57 -15.56 19.97
N VAL A 253 16.56 -15.60 19.08
CA VAL A 253 16.41 -15.05 17.71
C VAL A 253 15.32 -15.78 16.94
N LEU A 254 15.27 -17.12 17.02
CA LEU A 254 14.27 -17.89 16.30
C LEU A 254 12.85 -17.63 16.82
N LEU A 255 12.66 -17.56 18.14
CA LEU A 255 11.38 -17.24 18.76
C LEU A 255 10.95 -15.80 18.45
N TRP A 256 11.89 -14.85 18.50
CA TRP A 256 11.61 -13.47 18.13
C TRP A 256 11.24 -13.36 16.64
N LEU A 257 11.98 -14.03 15.75
CA LEU A 257 11.69 -14.08 14.32
C LEU A 257 10.27 -14.57 14.05
N VAL A 258 9.88 -15.69 14.67
CA VAL A 258 8.54 -16.27 14.54
C VAL A 258 7.48 -15.31 15.10
N GLY A 259 7.66 -14.83 16.33
CA GLY A 259 6.67 -13.96 17.00
C GLY A 259 6.45 -12.65 16.26
N ALA A 260 7.52 -11.96 15.86
CA ALA A 260 7.43 -10.73 15.10
C ALA A 260 6.82 -10.93 13.71
N HIS A 261 7.12 -12.04 13.01
CA HIS A 261 6.44 -12.35 11.74
C HIS A 261 4.97 -12.67 11.93
N THR A 262 4.59 -13.35 13.02
CA THR A 262 3.17 -13.60 13.33
C THR A 262 2.42 -12.30 13.58
N VAL A 263 3.00 -11.37 14.36
CA VAL A 263 2.41 -10.04 14.59
C VAL A 263 2.35 -9.24 13.29
N ALA A 264 3.45 -9.17 12.54
CA ALA A 264 3.51 -8.42 11.29
C ALA A 264 2.50 -8.93 10.25
N ARG A 265 2.42 -10.26 10.09
CA ARG A 265 1.47 -10.88 9.17
C ARG A 265 0.03 -10.64 9.61
N GLY A 266 -0.29 -10.77 10.90
CA GLY A 266 -1.62 -10.48 11.42
C GLY A 266 -2.02 -9.02 11.25
N GLY A 267 -1.11 -8.09 11.50
CA GLY A 267 -1.34 -6.65 11.30
C GLY A 267 -1.53 -6.28 9.83
N LEU A 268 -0.71 -6.81 8.92
CA LEU A 268 -0.85 -6.60 7.47
C LEU A 268 -2.11 -7.27 6.90
N GLU A 269 -2.46 -8.46 7.38
CA GLU A 269 -3.71 -9.13 7.00
C GLU A 269 -4.93 -8.35 7.48
N SER A 270 -4.89 -7.81 8.70
CA SER A 270 -5.92 -6.89 9.20
C SER A 270 -5.98 -5.61 8.36
N ALA A 271 -4.83 -4.98 8.07
CA ALA A 271 -4.76 -3.79 7.23
C ALA A 271 -5.35 -4.04 5.84
N ARG A 272 -5.16 -5.22 5.27
CA ARG A 272 -5.76 -5.60 3.99
C ARG A 272 -7.27 -5.82 4.09
N LEU A 273 -7.73 -6.70 4.98
CA LEU A 273 -9.14 -7.12 5.06
C LEU A 273 -10.04 -5.98 5.55
N HIS A 274 -9.63 -5.34 6.65
CA HIS A 274 -10.41 -4.34 7.35
C HIS A 274 -10.14 -2.93 6.80
N GLY A 275 -8.93 -2.65 6.34
CA GLY A 275 -8.57 -1.34 5.76
C GLY A 275 -8.72 -1.29 4.24
N GLN A 276 -7.86 -1.96 3.50
CA GLN A 276 -7.72 -1.78 2.05
C GLN A 276 -8.98 -2.19 1.27
N GLU A 277 -9.56 -3.35 1.58
CA GLU A 277 -10.78 -3.83 0.90
C GLU A 277 -11.99 -2.95 1.25
N SER A 278 -12.13 -2.51 2.51
CA SER A 278 -13.16 -1.55 2.93
C SER A 278 -13.01 -0.20 2.22
N LEU A 279 -11.79 0.35 2.16
CA LEU A 279 -11.48 1.58 1.43
C LEU A 279 -11.84 1.47 -0.06
N GLN A 280 -11.57 0.32 -0.69
CA GLN A 280 -11.92 0.09 -2.09
C GLN A 280 -13.44 0.16 -2.31
N VAL A 281 -14.22 -0.49 -1.46
CA VAL A 281 -15.68 -0.48 -1.56
C VAL A 281 -16.26 0.91 -1.27
N LEU A 282 -15.75 1.61 -0.25
CA LEU A 282 -16.15 2.99 0.06
C LEU A 282 -15.80 3.97 -1.06
N ASN A 283 -14.64 3.80 -1.70
CA ASN A 283 -14.28 4.59 -2.88
C ASN A 283 -15.23 4.31 -4.04
N THR A 284 -15.60 3.05 -4.30
CA THR A 284 -16.63 2.70 -5.28
C THR A 284 -17.96 3.38 -4.97
N ALA A 285 -18.42 3.35 -3.71
CA ALA A 285 -19.63 4.04 -3.30
C ALA A 285 -19.54 5.55 -3.60
N ARG A 286 -18.42 6.20 -3.25
CA ARG A 286 -18.24 7.64 -3.51
C ARG A 286 -18.17 7.97 -5.00
N ILE A 287 -17.51 7.14 -5.80
CA ILE A 287 -17.50 7.22 -7.26
C ILE A 287 -18.92 7.16 -7.83
N SER A 288 -19.72 6.17 -7.41
CA SER A 288 -21.10 6.01 -7.84
C SER A 288 -21.98 7.18 -7.42
N SER A 289 -21.81 7.71 -6.20
CA SER A 289 -22.51 8.90 -5.70
C SER A 289 -22.21 10.15 -6.56
N LEU A 290 -20.92 10.41 -6.83
CA LEU A 290 -20.50 11.55 -7.65
C LEU A 290 -21.00 11.43 -9.10
N THR A 291 -20.97 10.21 -9.66
CA THR A 291 -21.48 9.93 -11.00
C THR A 291 -22.99 10.14 -11.09
N ALA A 292 -23.74 9.65 -10.09
CA ALA A 292 -25.17 9.93 -9.98
C ALA A 292 -25.45 11.44 -9.91
N ARG A 293 -24.68 12.19 -9.10
CA ARG A 293 -24.89 13.64 -8.97
C ARG A 293 -24.58 14.40 -10.25
N ALA A 294 -23.52 13.99 -10.97
CA ALA A 294 -23.21 14.55 -12.29
C ALA A 294 -24.36 14.34 -13.27
N ASN A 295 -24.86 13.11 -13.37
CA ASN A 295 -25.93 12.74 -14.28
C ASN A 295 -27.26 13.42 -13.93
N GLU A 296 -27.62 13.49 -12.65
CA GLU A 296 -28.81 14.22 -12.19
C GLU A 296 -28.78 15.67 -12.65
N ASN A 297 -27.66 16.38 -12.47
CA ASN A 297 -27.53 17.76 -12.94
C ASN A 297 -27.66 17.85 -14.47
N LEU A 298 -27.11 16.88 -15.21
CA LEU A 298 -27.17 16.87 -16.66
C LEU A 298 -28.57 16.61 -17.21
N THR A 299 -29.45 15.92 -16.49
CA THR A 299 -30.87 15.82 -16.89
C THR A 299 -31.48 17.22 -17.08
N LEU A 300 -31.21 18.16 -16.17
CA LEU A 300 -31.73 19.54 -16.22
C LEU A 300 -30.93 20.46 -17.17
N VAL A 301 -29.64 20.20 -17.40
CA VAL A 301 -28.82 20.97 -18.34
C VAL A 301 -29.14 20.58 -19.79
N ALA A 302 -29.32 19.28 -20.05
CA ALA A 302 -29.60 18.75 -21.39
C ALA A 302 -31.10 18.76 -21.72
N ARG A 303 -31.98 18.73 -20.71
CA ARG A 303 -33.45 18.78 -20.87
C ARG A 303 -33.98 17.76 -21.87
N GLY A 304 -33.55 16.50 -21.76
CA GLY A 304 -33.97 15.44 -22.67
C GLY A 304 -33.30 15.44 -24.05
N ALA A 305 -32.37 16.35 -24.34
CA ALA A 305 -31.74 16.46 -25.66
C ALA A 305 -30.76 15.33 -25.99
N VAL A 306 -30.35 14.52 -24.99
CA VAL A 306 -29.40 13.42 -25.15
C VAL A 306 -30.11 12.13 -24.80
N LEU A 307 -30.33 11.29 -25.80
CA LEU A 307 -31.04 10.02 -25.65
C LEU A 307 -30.06 8.85 -25.55
N THR A 308 -30.54 7.75 -24.98
CA THR A 308 -29.89 6.43 -25.06
C THR A 308 -29.71 5.98 -26.52
N GLU A 309 -28.84 5.00 -26.77
CA GLU A 309 -28.56 4.50 -28.13
C GLU A 309 -29.81 4.01 -28.88
N ASP A 310 -30.80 3.48 -28.15
CA ASP A 310 -32.09 3.06 -28.69
C ASP A 310 -33.07 4.21 -28.97
N GLY A 311 -32.70 5.44 -28.59
CA GLY A 311 -33.47 6.66 -28.81
C GLY A 311 -34.73 6.78 -27.94
N LYS A 312 -34.88 5.98 -26.88
CA LYS A 312 -36.15 5.89 -26.13
C LYS A 312 -36.14 6.62 -24.80
N ASN A 313 -35.00 6.71 -24.13
CA ASN A 313 -34.90 7.25 -22.79
C ASN A 313 -33.91 8.41 -22.75
N ASP A 314 -34.07 9.31 -21.78
CA ASP A 314 -33.03 10.28 -21.44
C ASP A 314 -31.79 9.50 -20.96
N LYS A 315 -30.65 9.79 -21.58
CA LYS A 315 -29.39 9.10 -21.30
C LYS A 315 -28.95 9.32 -19.85
N TYR A 316 -29.01 10.55 -19.38
CA TYR A 316 -28.51 10.92 -18.06
C TYR A 316 -29.41 10.38 -16.95
N GLU A 317 -30.72 10.27 -17.20
CA GLU A 317 -31.64 9.60 -16.27
C GLU A 317 -31.33 8.10 -16.12
N ALA A 318 -31.06 7.42 -17.24
CA ALA A 318 -30.68 6.01 -17.21
C ALA A 318 -29.35 5.80 -16.47
N GLU A 319 -28.35 6.64 -16.73
CA GLU A 319 -27.04 6.58 -16.07
C GLU A 319 -27.11 6.99 -14.59
N TYR A 320 -27.98 7.94 -14.22
CA TYR A 320 -28.28 8.27 -12.82
C TYR A 320 -28.85 7.05 -12.09
N THR A 321 -29.86 6.40 -12.66
CA THR A 321 -30.50 5.21 -12.07
C THR A 321 -29.49 4.09 -11.85
N ALA A 322 -28.64 3.81 -12.85
CA ALA A 322 -27.57 2.81 -12.75
C ALA A 322 -26.56 3.17 -11.66
N SER A 323 -26.15 4.44 -11.58
CA SER A 323 -25.18 4.91 -10.59
C SER A 323 -25.74 4.86 -9.16
N MET A 324 -27.03 5.16 -8.97
CA MET A 324 -27.69 5.04 -7.66
C MET A 324 -27.89 3.59 -7.22
N ALA A 325 -28.08 2.66 -8.15
CA ALA A 325 -28.08 1.23 -7.86
C ALA A 325 -26.69 0.77 -7.41
N ALA A 326 -25.64 1.13 -8.16
CA ALA A 326 -24.26 0.82 -7.81
C ALA A 326 -23.85 1.43 -6.45
N LEU A 327 -24.29 2.66 -6.14
CA LEU A 327 -24.10 3.28 -4.82
C LEU A 327 -24.75 2.45 -3.71
N ALA A 328 -25.99 2.01 -3.88
CA ALA A 328 -26.70 1.21 -2.88
C ALA A 328 -26.00 -0.14 -2.64
N ASP A 329 -25.56 -0.82 -3.69
CA ASP A 329 -24.84 -2.09 -3.61
C ASP A 329 -23.47 -1.92 -2.92
N ALA A 330 -22.75 -0.86 -3.25
CA ALA A 330 -21.47 -0.54 -2.62
C ALA A 330 -21.63 -0.18 -1.13
N LEU A 331 -22.66 0.58 -0.76
CA LEU A 331 -22.97 0.90 0.65
C LEU A 331 -23.36 -0.36 1.44
N ALA A 332 -24.16 -1.27 0.86
CA ALA A 332 -24.48 -2.54 1.50
C ALA A 332 -23.23 -3.40 1.73
N THR A 333 -22.36 -3.46 0.72
CA THR A 333 -21.08 -4.18 0.79
C THR A 333 -20.12 -3.56 1.81
N ALA A 334 -20.08 -2.22 1.90
CA ALA A 334 -19.29 -1.50 2.89
C ALA A 334 -19.81 -1.76 4.31
N ARG A 335 -21.14 -1.79 4.48
CA ARG A 335 -21.76 -2.11 5.76
C ARG A 335 -21.39 -3.51 6.23
N GLU A 336 -21.35 -4.50 5.34
CA GLU A 336 -20.94 -5.87 5.69
C GLU A 336 -19.46 -5.95 6.11
N ARG A 337 -18.61 -5.07 5.58
CA ARG A 337 -17.16 -5.02 5.87
C ARG A 337 -16.78 -4.17 7.06
N ALA A 338 -17.62 -3.23 7.47
CA ALA A 338 -17.32 -2.41 8.64
C ALA A 338 -17.22 -3.29 9.90
N ASP A 339 -16.10 -3.18 10.61
CA ASP A 339 -15.80 -4.04 11.77
C ASP A 339 -16.29 -3.47 13.10
N ASP A 340 -16.52 -2.16 13.14
CA ASP A 340 -16.97 -1.44 14.32
C ASP A 340 -18.09 -0.44 13.99
N ASP A 341 -18.69 0.14 15.03
CA ASP A 341 -19.77 1.11 14.89
C ASP A 341 -19.28 2.46 14.34
N ALA A 342 -17.98 2.77 14.47
CA ALA A 342 -17.41 4.02 13.99
C ALA A 342 -17.28 4.04 12.45
N GLY A 343 -17.01 2.89 11.83
CA GLY A 343 -17.09 2.70 10.38
C GLY A 343 -18.52 2.47 9.90
N ARG A 344 -19.31 1.67 10.63
CA ARG A 344 -20.68 1.29 10.21
C ARG A 344 -21.67 2.46 10.27
N GLY A 345 -21.60 3.29 11.31
CA GLY A 345 -22.53 4.42 11.51
C GLY A 345 -22.58 5.38 10.32
N PRO A 346 -21.43 5.93 9.85
CA PRO A 346 -21.42 6.81 8.68
C PRO A 346 -21.92 6.15 7.38
N VAL A 347 -21.67 4.85 7.20
CA VAL A 347 -22.18 4.09 6.03
C VAL A 347 -23.71 3.98 6.07
N ASP A 348 -24.26 3.73 7.25
CA ASP A 348 -25.70 3.62 7.47
C ASP A 348 -26.40 4.96 7.23
N GLU A 349 -25.85 6.05 7.78
CA GLU A 349 -26.31 7.41 7.52
C GLU A 349 -26.25 7.74 6.01
N SER A 350 -25.17 7.37 5.32
CA SER A 350 -25.06 7.53 3.86
C SER A 350 -26.11 6.71 3.11
N ALA A 351 -26.45 5.51 3.55
CA ALA A 351 -27.49 4.69 2.92
C ALA A 351 -28.90 5.30 3.09
N GLU A 352 -29.20 5.84 4.27
CA GLU A 352 -30.45 6.57 4.53
C GLU A 352 -30.57 7.81 3.64
N HIS A 353 -29.51 8.64 3.59
CA HIS A 353 -29.50 9.83 2.75
C HIS A 353 -29.50 9.52 1.24
N ALA A 354 -28.91 8.40 0.81
CA ALA A 354 -29.01 7.94 -0.58
C ALA A 354 -30.43 7.49 -0.92
N ALA A 355 -31.15 6.86 0.01
CA ALA A 355 -32.56 6.51 -0.17
C ALA A 355 -33.44 7.77 -0.25
N GLU A 356 -33.21 8.74 0.62
CA GLU A 356 -33.89 10.04 0.59
C GLU A 356 -33.61 10.80 -0.72
N TRP A 357 -32.36 10.79 -1.19
CA TRP A 357 -31.98 11.37 -2.47
C TRP A 357 -32.79 10.76 -3.62
N ARG A 358 -32.87 9.43 -3.71
CA ARG A 358 -33.69 8.77 -4.75
C ARG A 358 -35.15 9.22 -4.73
N GLU A 359 -35.73 9.39 -3.55
CA GLU A 359 -37.12 9.81 -3.45
C GLU A 359 -37.31 11.27 -3.86
N ARG A 360 -36.44 12.18 -3.41
CA ARG A 360 -36.44 13.58 -3.83
C ARG A 360 -36.19 13.74 -5.33
N HIS A 361 -35.36 12.89 -5.91
CA HIS A 361 -35.11 12.87 -7.34
C HIS A 361 -36.36 12.51 -8.14
N LYS A 362 -37.13 11.50 -7.73
CA LYS A 362 -38.40 11.18 -8.39
C LYS A 362 -39.37 12.37 -8.40
N ASP A 363 -39.46 13.09 -7.28
CA ASP A 363 -40.28 14.30 -7.20
C ASP A 363 -39.77 15.43 -8.13
N ALA A 364 -38.44 15.57 -8.29
CA ALA A 364 -37.85 16.49 -9.26
C ALA A 364 -38.17 16.08 -10.71
N ARG A 365 -38.04 14.79 -11.05
CA ARG A 365 -38.36 14.23 -12.36
C ARG A 365 -39.83 14.38 -12.72
N ALA A 366 -40.74 14.11 -11.79
CA ALA A 366 -42.17 14.29 -12.01
C ALA A 366 -42.53 15.74 -12.34
N LYS A 367 -41.84 16.73 -11.73
CA LYS A 367 -42.02 18.15 -12.08
C LYS A 367 -41.47 18.47 -13.46
N ASP A 368 -40.27 18.00 -13.79
CA ASP A 368 -39.64 18.22 -15.09
C ASP A 368 -40.49 17.63 -16.23
N GLU A 369 -41.02 16.42 -16.05
CA GLU A 369 -41.91 15.74 -17.01
C GLU A 369 -43.29 16.41 -17.15
N ALA A 370 -43.76 17.07 -16.09
CA ALA A 370 -44.96 17.92 -16.13
C ALA A 370 -44.71 19.29 -16.77
N GLY A 371 -43.46 19.62 -17.15
CA GLY A 371 -43.06 20.91 -17.70
C GLY A 371 -42.79 22.00 -16.66
N ASP A 372 -42.81 21.68 -15.37
CA ASP A 372 -42.46 22.57 -14.27
C ASP A 372 -40.94 22.57 -14.02
N TYR A 373 -40.21 23.23 -14.94
CA TYR A 373 -38.75 23.31 -14.86
C TYR A 373 -38.25 24.03 -13.60
N GLU A 374 -38.90 25.12 -13.20
CA GLU A 374 -38.50 25.90 -12.02
C GLU A 374 -38.72 25.09 -10.74
N GLY A 375 -39.82 24.35 -10.65
CA GLY A 375 -40.08 23.44 -9.54
C GLY A 375 -39.09 22.27 -9.50
N ALA A 376 -38.74 21.68 -10.65
CA ALA A 376 -37.71 20.65 -10.74
C ALA A 376 -36.34 21.19 -10.30
N LEU A 377 -35.96 22.38 -10.78
CA LEU A 377 -34.72 23.06 -10.43
C LEU A 377 -34.64 23.33 -8.91
N GLY A 378 -35.73 23.83 -8.32
CA GLY A 378 -35.82 24.04 -6.87
C GLY A 378 -35.62 22.75 -6.06
N ARG A 379 -36.05 21.59 -6.58
CA ARG A 379 -35.82 20.30 -5.93
C ARG A 379 -34.40 19.77 -6.10
N VAL A 380 -33.68 20.16 -7.15
CA VAL A 380 -32.31 19.66 -7.41
C VAL A 380 -31.22 20.52 -6.77
N ILE A 381 -31.37 21.85 -6.84
CA ILE A 381 -30.35 22.82 -6.37
C ILE A 381 -30.86 23.79 -5.29
N GLY A 382 -32.08 23.63 -4.80
CA GLY A 382 -32.65 24.51 -3.76
C GLY A 382 -31.94 24.41 -2.40
N ALA A 383 -32.15 25.42 -1.56
CA ALA A 383 -31.52 25.53 -0.24
C ALA A 383 -32.10 24.54 0.79
N GLU A 384 -33.37 24.16 0.64
CA GLU A 384 -34.07 23.26 1.56
C GLU A 384 -34.61 22.02 0.82
N GLN A 385 -34.51 20.86 1.46
CA GLN A 385 -35.06 19.58 0.98
C GLN A 385 -34.69 19.23 -0.48
N SER A 386 -33.51 19.66 -0.94
CA SER A 386 -33.05 19.38 -2.30
C SER A 386 -32.28 18.06 -2.39
N THR A 387 -32.16 17.54 -3.60
CA THR A 387 -31.29 16.39 -3.88
C THR A 387 -29.83 16.71 -3.60
N GLY A 388 -29.40 17.96 -3.85
CA GLY A 388 -28.05 18.44 -3.51
C GLY A 388 -27.72 18.30 -2.02
N ARG A 389 -28.67 18.61 -1.12
CA ARG A 389 -28.47 18.44 0.32
C ARG A 389 -28.32 16.97 0.72
N SER A 390 -29.11 16.08 0.13
CA SER A 390 -28.97 14.64 0.38
C SER A 390 -27.63 14.11 -0.15
N PHE A 391 -27.20 14.56 -1.32
CA PHE A 391 -25.87 14.26 -1.86
C PHE A 391 -24.75 14.72 -0.91
N ASP A 392 -24.78 15.97 -0.42
CA ASP A 392 -23.76 16.48 0.50
C ASP A 392 -23.69 15.66 1.80
N GLN A 393 -24.83 15.15 2.28
CA GLN A 393 -24.90 14.27 3.45
C GLN A 393 -24.30 12.89 3.16
N VAL A 394 -24.60 12.30 1.99
CA VAL A 394 -23.98 11.06 1.53
C VAL A 394 -22.46 11.21 1.44
N ASP A 395 -21.98 12.30 0.80
CA ASP A 395 -20.56 12.57 0.61
C ASP A 395 -19.84 12.76 1.96
N THR A 396 -20.46 13.48 2.90
CA THR A 396 -19.94 13.68 4.27
C THR A 396 -19.88 12.37 5.06
N GLY A 397 -20.88 11.50 4.94
CA GLY A 397 -20.87 10.18 5.58
C GLY A 397 -19.78 9.28 5.02
N LEU A 398 -19.65 9.22 3.69
CA LEU A 398 -18.59 8.47 3.01
C LEU A 398 -17.20 9.01 3.35
N GLU A 399 -17.04 10.32 3.50
CA GLU A 399 -15.77 10.92 3.94
C GLU A 399 -15.38 10.49 5.35
N ARG A 400 -16.33 10.50 6.29
CA ARG A 400 -16.09 10.01 7.66
C ARG A 400 -15.72 8.53 7.67
N ALA A 401 -16.45 7.69 6.92
CA ALA A 401 -16.13 6.26 6.80
C ALA A 401 -14.72 6.05 6.23
N LEU A 402 -14.40 6.72 5.11
CA LEU A 402 -13.07 6.63 4.48
C LEU A 402 -11.95 7.07 5.44
N ALA A 403 -12.15 8.15 6.20
CA ALA A 403 -11.16 8.64 7.15
C ALA A 403 -10.92 7.65 8.32
N HIS A 404 -12.00 7.00 8.78
CA HIS A 404 -11.92 5.96 9.82
C HIS A 404 -11.14 4.74 9.31
N GLU A 405 -11.55 4.14 8.20
CA GLU A 405 -10.88 2.97 7.63
C GLU A 405 -9.41 3.26 7.24
N GLN A 406 -9.13 4.49 6.82
CA GLN A 406 -7.77 4.92 6.54
C GLN A 406 -6.92 4.95 7.83
N THR A 407 -7.49 5.36 8.95
CA THR A 407 -6.80 5.38 10.24
C THR A 407 -6.55 3.96 10.75
N GLU A 408 -7.54 3.07 10.63
CA GLU A 408 -7.40 1.65 10.97
C GLU A 408 -6.31 0.98 10.14
N PHE A 409 -6.30 1.21 8.82
CA PHE A 409 -5.24 0.73 7.94
C PHE A 409 -3.86 1.20 8.42
N THR A 410 -3.68 2.51 8.61
CA THR A 410 -2.37 3.10 8.94
C THR A 410 -1.86 2.57 10.28
N ARG A 411 -2.75 2.35 11.26
CA ARG A 411 -2.38 1.77 12.54
C ARG A 411 -1.97 0.31 12.40
N ALA A 412 -2.80 -0.52 11.77
CA ALA A 412 -2.54 -1.96 11.62
C ALA A 412 -1.26 -2.24 10.80
N ALA A 413 -1.05 -1.48 9.72
CA ALA A 413 0.17 -1.59 8.92
C ALA A 413 1.40 -1.00 9.65
N GLY A 414 1.23 0.07 10.42
CA GLY A 414 2.28 0.66 11.26
C GLY A 414 2.76 -0.30 12.35
N ASP A 415 1.84 -0.91 13.09
CA ASP A 415 2.14 -1.91 14.12
C ASP A 415 2.86 -3.12 13.51
N ALA A 416 2.44 -3.55 12.31
CA ALA A 416 3.09 -4.63 11.59
C ALA A 416 4.52 -4.30 11.16
N ARG A 417 4.75 -3.09 10.64
CA ARG A 417 6.10 -2.60 10.31
C ARG A 417 6.96 -2.56 11.56
N ASP A 418 6.47 -1.95 12.63
CA ASP A 418 7.23 -1.74 13.86
C ASP A 418 7.68 -3.07 14.50
N ALA A 419 6.86 -4.11 14.40
CA ALA A 419 7.22 -5.47 14.82
C ALA A 419 8.48 -6.03 14.11
N LEU A 420 8.75 -5.62 12.87
CA LEU A 420 9.89 -6.09 12.07
C LEU A 420 11.14 -5.21 12.22
N THR A 421 11.01 -3.94 12.57
CA THR A 421 12.11 -2.95 12.51
C THR A 421 13.34 -3.30 13.35
N ALA A 422 13.17 -3.83 14.56
CA ALA A 422 14.27 -4.12 15.48
C ALA A 422 14.97 -5.48 15.22
N LEU A 423 14.32 -6.38 14.48
CA LEU A 423 14.79 -7.75 14.26
C LEU A 423 16.13 -7.85 13.51
N PRO A 424 16.41 -7.09 12.43
CA PRO A 424 17.68 -7.21 11.71
C PRO A 424 18.90 -6.92 12.59
N LEU A 425 18.81 -5.85 13.39
CA LEU A 425 19.86 -5.47 14.34
C LEU A 425 19.98 -6.48 15.48
N GLY A 426 18.85 -6.95 16.02
CA GLY A 426 18.81 -7.97 17.07
C GLY A 426 19.40 -9.31 16.61
N ALA A 427 19.02 -9.78 15.43
CA ALA A 427 19.51 -11.03 14.84
C ALA A 427 21.02 -10.96 14.52
N ALA A 428 21.49 -9.84 13.98
CA ALA A 428 22.92 -9.63 13.71
C ALA A 428 23.74 -9.62 15.03
N ALA A 429 23.30 -8.86 16.04
CA ALA A 429 23.98 -8.77 17.32
C ALA A 429 24.02 -10.12 18.06
N LEU A 430 22.88 -10.82 18.14
CA LEU A 430 22.78 -12.12 18.80
C LEU A 430 23.51 -13.23 18.02
N GLY A 431 23.57 -13.14 16.69
CA GLY A 431 24.38 -14.02 15.85
C GLY A 431 25.88 -13.89 16.16
N ILE A 432 26.38 -12.66 16.29
CA ILE A 432 27.78 -12.38 16.66
C ILE A 432 28.08 -12.88 18.08
N LEU A 433 27.19 -12.58 19.04
CA LEU A 433 27.35 -13.03 20.43
C LEU A 433 27.29 -14.56 20.57
N GLY A 434 26.39 -15.21 19.84
CA GLY A 434 26.26 -16.67 19.80
C GLY A 434 27.51 -17.33 19.21
N ALA A 435 28.07 -16.77 18.13
CA ALA A 435 29.31 -17.25 17.53
C ALA A 435 30.51 -17.08 18.48
N ALA A 436 30.63 -15.92 19.15
CA ALA A 436 31.66 -15.68 20.15
C ALA A 436 31.54 -16.66 21.33
N GLY A 437 30.33 -16.91 21.82
CA GLY A 437 30.06 -17.89 22.88
C GLY A 437 30.46 -19.32 22.49
N ALA A 438 30.16 -19.73 21.26
CA ALA A 438 30.55 -21.04 20.74
C ALA A 438 32.08 -21.20 20.66
N LEU A 439 32.79 -20.19 20.16
CA LEU A 439 34.25 -20.19 20.05
C LEU A 439 34.94 -20.17 21.41
N LEU A 440 34.49 -19.32 22.34
CA LEU A 440 35.04 -19.23 23.69
C LEU A 440 34.80 -20.51 24.50
N GLY A 441 33.61 -21.11 24.37
CA GLY A 441 33.27 -22.37 25.04
C GLY A 441 34.11 -23.55 24.57
N ILE A 442 34.61 -23.53 23.34
CA ILE A 442 35.43 -24.60 22.76
C ILE A 442 36.92 -24.35 23.05
N ASN A 443 37.39 -23.10 22.98
CA ASN A 443 38.76 -22.73 23.33
C ASN A 443 39.07 -22.97 24.81
N ARG A 444 38.14 -22.67 25.73
CA ARG A 444 38.32 -22.97 27.16
C ARG A 444 38.46 -24.47 27.44
N ARG A 445 37.85 -25.33 26.62
CA ARG A 445 38.06 -26.78 26.69
C ARG A 445 39.42 -27.20 26.15
N LEU A 446 39.90 -26.58 25.07
CA LEU A 446 41.23 -26.88 24.52
C LEU A 446 42.36 -26.53 25.49
N SER A 447 42.18 -25.51 26.34
CA SER A 447 43.14 -25.18 27.39
C SER A 447 43.16 -26.16 28.56
N GLU A 448 42.14 -27.00 28.75
CA GLU A 448 42.13 -28.04 29.81
C GLU A 448 42.90 -29.32 29.40
N TYR A 449 43.22 -29.49 28.10
CA TYR A 449 43.99 -30.62 27.56
C TYR A 449 45.48 -30.30 27.30
N ARG A 450 45.89 -29.06 27.55
CA ARG A 450 47.30 -28.64 27.58
C ARG A 450 47.78 -28.62 29.02
#